data_AF-A0A934FID6-F1
#
_entry.id   AF-A0A934FID6-F1
#
_cell.length_a   1.000
_cell.length_b   1.000
_cell.length_c   1.000
_cell.angle_alpha   90.00
_cell.angle_beta   90.00
_cell.angle_gamma   90.00
#
_symmetry.space_group_name_H-M   'P 1'
#
loop_
_entity.id
_entity.type
_entity.pdbx_description
1 polymer ?
#
loop_
_entity_poly.entity_id
_entity_poly.type
_entity_poly.pdbx_seq_one_letter_code
_entity_poly.pdbx_strand_id
1 'polypeptide(L)' 'GQPLVSPKLIRFHELTEDEYFCTEDGAKNGVTFENTSETEPLVTLRYFGPEVNPNAPAMGAYRKNKFN' A
#
# COMPACT_ATOMS: atom_id res chain seq x y z
N GLY A 1 -10.63 -10.72 -4.12
CA GLY A 1 -9.80 -9.92 -3.20
C GLY A 1 -10.69 -9.20 -2.21
N GLN A 2 -10.10 -8.52 -1.24
CA GLN A 2 -10.81 -7.51 -0.45
C GLN A 2 -10.73 -6.17 -1.22
N PRO A 3 -11.77 -5.32 -1.18
CA PRO A 3 -11.73 -4.00 -1.80
C PRO A 3 -10.59 -3.17 -1.19
N LEU A 4 -9.97 -2.26 -1.95
CA LEU A 4 -8.96 -1.36 -1.43
C LEU A 4 -9.28 0.05 -1.93
N VAL A 5 -9.68 0.94 -1.03
CA VAL A 5 -10.14 2.28 -1.36
C VAL A 5 -9.80 3.26 -0.23
N SER A 6 -9.42 4.49 -0.61
CA SER A 6 -9.28 5.61 0.31
C SER A 6 -10.60 6.41 0.32
N PRO A 7 -11.55 6.15 1.24
CA PRO A 7 -12.85 6.79 1.23
C PRO A 7 -12.74 8.30 1.52
N LYS A 8 -13.57 9.10 0.85
CA LYS A 8 -13.63 10.57 1.04
C LYS A 8 -14.33 10.97 2.36
N LEU A 9 -15.15 10.09 2.91
CA LEU A 9 -15.92 10.27 4.14
C LEU A 9 -16.00 8.93 4.86
N ILE A 10 -15.85 8.95 6.19
CA ILE A 10 -15.92 7.78 7.06
C ILE A 10 -16.78 8.16 8.26
N ARG A 11 -17.71 7.30 8.67
CA ARG A 11 -18.51 7.48 9.89
C ARG A 11 -17.84 6.85 11.11
N PHE A 12 -18.30 7.27 12.29
CA PHE A 12 -17.85 6.68 13.54
C PHE A 12 -18.21 5.19 13.59
N HIS A 13 -17.21 4.32 13.81
CA HIS A 13 -17.24 2.85 13.72
C HIS A 13 -17.36 2.22 12.33
N GLU A 14 -17.31 3.01 11.26
CA GLU A 14 -17.21 2.47 9.91
C GLU A 14 -15.80 1.94 9.69
N LEU A 15 -15.68 0.68 9.25
CA LEU A 15 -14.40 0.10 8.89
C LEU A 15 -13.93 0.76 7.58
N THR A 16 -12.66 1.16 7.56
CA THR A 16 -12.04 1.71 6.37
C THR A 16 -11.38 0.60 5.57
N GLU A 17 -11.52 0.66 4.25
CA GLU A 17 -10.94 -0.31 3.32
C GLU A 17 -9.60 0.19 2.76
N ASP A 18 -8.89 1.04 3.49
CA ASP A 18 -7.61 1.64 3.09
C ASP A 18 -6.40 0.92 3.71
N GLU A 19 -6.62 0.08 4.73
CA GLU A 19 -5.57 -0.65 5.43
C GLU A 19 -5.92 -2.12 5.65
N TYR A 20 -4.96 -3.00 5.36
CA TYR A 20 -5.10 -4.44 5.54
C TYR A 20 -3.91 -5.01 6.28
N PHE A 21 -4.18 -5.89 7.24
CA PHE A 21 -3.15 -6.67 7.90
C PHE A 21 -2.78 -7.89 7.06
N CYS A 22 -1.50 -8.08 6.79
CA CYS A 22 -0.96 -9.28 6.17
C CYS A 22 -0.04 -9.99 7.17
N THR A 23 -0.30 -11.28 7.42
CA THR A 23 0.58 -12.10 8.26
C THR A 23 1.94 -12.29 7.60
N GLU A 24 2.97 -12.62 8.40
CA GLU A 24 4.31 -12.87 7.87
C GLU A 24 4.31 -13.96 6.78
N ASP A 25 3.64 -15.09 7.03
CA ASP A 25 3.54 -16.19 6.06
C ASP A 25 2.77 -15.78 4.80
N GLY A 26 1.70 -14.98 4.94
CA GLY A 26 0.96 -14.42 3.81
C GLY A 26 1.84 -13.49 2.97
N ALA A 27 2.62 -12.63 3.62
CA ALA A 27 3.54 -11.72 2.94
C ALA A 27 4.65 -12.48 2.20
N LYS A 28 5.19 -13.56 2.78
CA LYS A 28 6.19 -14.44 2.15
C LYS A 28 5.66 -15.15 0.91
N ASN A 29 4.39 -15.53 0.90
CA ASN A 29 3.72 -16.13 -0.28
C ASN A 29 3.41 -15.11 -1.38
N GLY A 30 3.54 -13.82 -1.07
CA GLY A 30 3.25 -12.71 -1.98
C GLY A 30 1.80 -12.22 -1.86
N VAL A 31 1.62 -10.91 -2.08
CA VAL A 31 0.32 -10.23 -2.11
C VAL A 31 0.15 -9.56 -3.46
N THR A 32 -0.98 -9.80 -4.12
CA THR A 32 -1.32 -9.19 -5.41
C THR A 32 -2.28 -8.03 -5.19
N PHE A 33 -1.93 -6.88 -5.75
CA PHE A 33 -2.78 -5.70 -5.83
C PHE A 33 -3.18 -5.51 -7.30
N GLU A 34 -4.47 -5.33 -7.54
CA GLU A 34 -5.02 -5.06 -8.87
C GLU A 34 -5.77 -3.73 -8.80
N ASN A 35 -5.41 -2.78 -9.68
CA ASN A 35 -6.17 -1.56 -9.79
C ASN A 35 -7.41 -1.81 -10.65
N THR A 36 -8.56 -1.94 -10.01
CA THR A 36 -9.86 -2.13 -10.69
C THR A 36 -10.56 -0.82 -11.01
N SER A 37 -9.96 0.34 -10.71
CA SER A 37 -10.54 1.65 -11.02
C SER A 37 -10.32 2.02 -12.48
N GLU A 38 -11.38 2.48 -13.14
CA GLU A 38 -11.31 2.97 -14.53
C GLU A 38 -10.69 4.37 -14.62
N THR A 39 -10.70 5.14 -13.53
CA THR A 39 -10.44 6.58 -13.55
C THR A 39 -9.38 7.05 -12.57
N GLU A 40 -9.06 6.26 -11.55
CA GLU A 40 -8.15 6.66 -10.48
C GLU A 40 -6.93 5.71 -10.39
N PRO A 41 -5.70 6.24 -10.24
CA PRO A 41 -4.53 5.41 -10.04
C PRO A 41 -4.53 4.82 -8.62
N LEU A 42 -4.21 3.53 -8.50
CA LEU A 42 -3.91 2.92 -7.22
C LEU A 42 -2.51 3.35 -6.75
N VAL A 43 -2.45 4.10 -5.64
CA VAL A 43 -1.20 4.55 -5.03
C VAL A 43 -1.07 3.92 -3.64
N THR A 44 0.00 3.16 -3.42
CA THR A 44 0.26 2.54 -2.12
C THR A 44 1.43 3.22 -1.42
N LEU A 45 1.29 3.51 -0.13
CA LEU A 45 2.41 3.91 0.71
C LEU A 45 3.11 2.65 1.25
N ARG A 46 4.43 2.57 1.05
CA ARG A 46 5.25 1.50 1.62
C ARG A 46 6.18 2.11 2.66
N TYR A 47 5.96 1.76 3.93
CA TYR A 47 6.82 2.16 5.04
C TYR A 47 7.62 0.97 5.54
N PHE A 48 8.91 1.17 5.77
CA PHE A 48 9.76 0.24 6.49
C PHE A 48 10.10 0.89 7.83
N GLY A 49 9.92 0.15 8.93
CA GLY A 49 10.42 0.61 10.23
C GLY A 49 11.91 0.94 10.18
N PRO A 50 12.42 1.82 11.06
CA PRO A 50 13.84 2.11 11.11
C PRO A 50 14.65 0.82 11.28
N GLU A 51 15.70 0.68 10.47
CA GLU A 51 16.65 -0.45 10.50
C GLU A 51 16.06 -1.86 10.22
N VAL A 52 14.77 -1.98 9.87
CA VAL A 52 14.13 -3.31 9.66
C VAL A 52 14.44 -3.94 8.30
N ASN A 53 14.71 -3.11 7.28
CA ASN A 53 15.00 -3.58 5.94
C ASN A 53 16.31 -2.95 5.44
N PRO A 54 17.41 -3.71 5.41
CA PRO A 54 18.71 -3.23 4.90
C PRO A 54 18.68 -2.78 3.43
N ASN A 55 17.71 -3.29 2.67
CA ASN A 55 17.50 -2.95 1.26
C ASN A 55 16.44 -1.85 1.08
N ALA A 56 15.96 -1.23 2.15
CA ALA A 56 15.03 -0.12 2.04
C ALA A 56 15.65 1.02 1.22
N PRO A 57 14.89 1.64 0.30
CA PRO A 57 15.36 2.80 -0.42
C PRO A 57 15.71 3.94 0.55
N ALA A 58 16.77 4.67 0.26
CA ALA A 58 17.08 5.89 1.01
C ALA A 58 15.92 6.90 0.92
N MET A 59 15.76 7.72 1.96
CA MET A 59 14.77 8.81 1.95
C MET A 59 14.91 9.67 0.70
N GLY A 60 13.80 9.86 -0.03
CA GLY A 60 13.78 10.63 -1.28
C GLY A 60 14.20 9.86 -2.55
N ALA A 61 14.47 8.55 -2.47
CA ALA A 61 14.81 7.73 -3.64
C ALA A 61 13.75 7.78 -4.75
N TYR A 62 12.48 7.98 -4.41
CA TYR A 62 11.37 8.11 -5.38
C TYR A 62 11.59 9.22 -6.43
N ARG A 63 12.36 10.26 -6.10
CA ARG A 63 12.67 11.38 -7.02
C ARG A 63 13.51 10.96 -8.22
N LYS A 64 14.15 9.79 -8.16
CA LYS A 64 14.95 9.21 -9.25
C LYS A 64 14.17 8.22 -10.10
N ASN A 65 12.97 7.81 -9.69
CA ASN A 65 12.13 6.93 -10.50
C ASN A 65 11.59 7.71 -11.70
N LYS A 66 11.85 7.21 -12.90
CA LYS A 66 11.15 7.65 -14.11
C LYS A 66 9.92 6.75 -14.27
N PHE A 67 8.77 7.29 -13.93
CA PHE A 67 7.49 6.67 -14.29
C PHE A 67 7.20 7.11 -15.72
N ASN A 68 7.54 6.24 -16.68
CA ASN A 68 7.13 6.39 -18.08
C ASN A 68 5.72 5.83 -18.24
#